data_AF-A0A3N5X0T0-F1
#
_entry.id   AF-A0A3N5X0T0-F1
#
_cell.length_a   1.000
_cell.length_b   1.000
_cell.length_c   1.000
_cell.angle_alpha   90.00
_cell.angle_beta   90.00
_cell.angle_gamma   90.00
#
_symmetry.space_group_name_H-M   'P 1'
#
loop_
_entity.id
_entity.type
_entity.pdbx_description
1 polymer ?
#
loop_
_entity_poly.entity_id
_entity_poly.type
_entity_poly.pdbx_seq_one_letter_code
_entity_poly.pdbx_strand_id
1 'polypeptide(L)'
;MSLAGTPPAATADRPAAERAPADLVAEGQRIFRFDTFGDEQFWTDKLGMNGVVEKNVDPTTALKVGLKVDAEALPPGILEKVDLKSPATTVALLKLNAVVGLQATVDSDNHITRLGITCALCHATVDNSVMPGIGRRLDGWPNRELNVGAIIALSPALPAATRAVYESWGPGKYDPRFNVDGQNTPLAIPPAYGLAQVKNETYTAEGPISYWNAYVAVTQMGGQGNFSDPRLGIDVKHSPDLVSPKLAALRAYQHSLPAPPPPAGSFDAAAAARGRVLFDRTCSSCHVGGTGTDNNSGTLHSPAETGVDGAYAARTATKAYRTTPLRALWQHPPYFH
;
A
#
# COMPACT_ATOMS: atom_id res chain seq x y z
N MET A 1 12.48 51.40 -27.56
CA MET A 1 13.37 50.23 -27.51
C MET A 1 12.94 49.37 -26.34
N SER A 2 12.23 48.29 -26.64
CA SER A 2 11.63 47.36 -25.68
C SER A 2 12.50 46.10 -25.65
N LEU A 3 12.91 45.66 -24.46
CA LEU A 3 13.45 44.33 -24.23
C LEU A 3 12.77 43.75 -22.98
N ALA A 4 11.51 43.34 -23.17
CA ALA A 4 10.83 42.47 -22.24
C ALA A 4 11.42 41.06 -22.37
N GLY A 5 12.07 40.59 -21.31
CA GLY A 5 12.55 39.22 -21.21
C GLY A 5 11.37 38.26 -21.05
N THR A 6 11.21 37.37 -22.03
CA THR A 6 10.23 36.28 -22.03
C THR A 6 10.51 35.33 -20.85
N PRO A 7 9.52 34.96 -20.01
CA PRO A 7 9.70 33.91 -19.02
C PRO A 7 9.95 32.57 -19.73
N PRO A 8 10.84 31.70 -19.21
CA PRO A 8 11.14 30.44 -19.86
C PRO A 8 9.90 29.55 -19.88
N ALA A 9 9.55 29.11 -21.10
CA ALA A 9 8.47 28.16 -21.34
C ALA A 9 8.71 26.87 -20.56
N ALA A 10 7.76 26.52 -19.71
CA ALA A 10 7.72 25.26 -19.01
C ALA A 10 7.28 24.14 -19.96
N THR A 11 8.21 23.61 -20.77
CA THR A 11 8.15 22.25 -21.35
C THR A 11 9.51 21.93 -21.96
N ALA A 12 10.46 21.49 -21.15
CA ALA A 12 11.55 20.67 -21.66
C ALA A 12 11.04 19.22 -21.63
N ASP A 13 10.78 18.67 -22.81
CA ASP A 13 10.60 17.24 -23.04
C ASP A 13 11.74 16.49 -22.35
N ARG A 14 11.44 15.92 -21.18
CA ARG A 14 12.23 14.84 -20.62
C ARG A 14 11.98 13.63 -21.51
N PRO A 15 12.99 12.80 -21.82
CA PRO A 15 12.73 11.53 -22.46
C PRO A 15 11.68 10.83 -21.60
N ALA A 16 10.52 10.54 -22.19
CA ALA A 16 9.51 9.73 -21.56
C ALA A 16 10.24 8.45 -21.17
N ALA A 17 10.41 8.21 -19.86
CA ALA A 17 10.77 6.88 -19.39
C ALA A 17 9.83 5.93 -20.13
N GLU A 18 10.39 5.01 -20.91
CA GLU A 18 9.64 4.18 -21.84
C GLU A 18 8.44 3.61 -21.09
N ARG A 19 7.24 4.09 -21.45
CA ARG A 19 6.03 3.69 -20.75
C ARG A 19 5.92 2.18 -20.95
N ALA A 20 5.82 1.45 -19.85
CA ALA A 20 5.67 0.00 -19.91
C ALA A 20 4.50 -0.36 -20.85
N PRO A 21 4.62 -1.46 -21.61
CA PRO A 21 3.54 -1.93 -22.48
C PRO A 21 2.20 -2.01 -21.75
N ALA A 22 1.12 -1.63 -22.42
CA ALA A 22 -0.20 -1.50 -21.79
C ALA A 22 -0.74 -2.84 -21.25
N ASP A 23 -0.43 -3.94 -21.95
CA ASP A 23 -0.72 -5.31 -21.53
C ASP A 23 0.04 -5.69 -20.25
N LEU A 24 1.32 -5.32 -20.14
CA LEU A 24 2.12 -5.54 -18.93
C LEU A 24 1.58 -4.75 -17.73
N VAL A 25 1.13 -3.52 -17.97
CA VAL A 25 0.48 -2.67 -16.94
C VAL A 25 -0.86 -3.27 -16.51
N ALA A 26 -1.68 -3.73 -17.46
CA ALA A 26 -2.95 -4.39 -17.17
C ALA A 26 -2.74 -5.68 -16.37
N GLU A 27 -1.71 -6.46 -16.72
CA GLU A 27 -1.32 -7.65 -15.96
C GLU A 27 -0.95 -7.30 -14.51
N GLY A 28 -0.11 -6.29 -14.34
CA GLY A 28 0.28 -5.80 -13.02
C GLY A 28 -0.90 -5.30 -12.19
N GLN A 29 -1.90 -4.69 -12.82
CA GLN A 29 -3.14 -4.29 -12.15
C GLN A 29 -3.93 -5.50 -11.66
N ARG A 30 -4.07 -6.55 -12.48
CA ARG A 30 -4.74 -7.78 -12.06
C ARG A 30 -4.00 -8.42 -10.90
N ILE A 31 -2.67 -8.49 -10.97
CA ILE A 31 -1.83 -9.03 -9.89
C ILE A 31 -2.02 -8.23 -8.60
N PHE A 32 -1.88 -6.92 -8.67
CA PHE A 32 -2.03 -6.01 -7.53
C PHE A 32 -3.39 -6.18 -6.82
N ARG A 33 -4.46 -6.34 -7.60
CA ARG A 33 -5.84 -6.40 -7.09
C ARG A 33 -6.25 -7.78 -6.59
N PHE A 34 -5.83 -8.85 -7.26
CA PHE A 34 -6.48 -10.16 -7.15
C PHE A 34 -5.52 -11.33 -6.93
N ASP A 35 -4.20 -11.14 -7.00
CA ASP A 35 -3.26 -12.24 -6.79
C ASP A 35 -2.86 -12.35 -5.33
N THR A 36 -3.15 -13.51 -4.73
CA THR A 36 -2.78 -13.86 -3.35
C THR A 36 -1.37 -14.45 -3.26
N PHE A 37 -0.75 -14.75 -4.39
CA PHE A 37 0.51 -15.50 -4.46
C PHE A 37 0.45 -16.85 -3.74
N GLY A 38 -0.74 -17.42 -3.50
CA GLY A 38 -0.89 -18.66 -2.74
C GLY A 38 -0.76 -18.48 -1.23
N ASP A 39 -0.97 -17.27 -0.71
CA ASP A 39 -0.85 -16.93 0.71
C ASP A 39 -1.94 -17.51 1.62
N GLU A 40 -2.91 -18.23 1.05
CA GLU A 40 -3.95 -18.90 1.82
C GLU A 40 -3.36 -20.00 2.71
N GLN A 41 -2.16 -20.50 2.41
CA GLN A 41 -1.39 -21.38 3.32
C GLN A 41 -1.09 -20.72 4.67
N PHE A 42 -1.08 -19.39 4.73
CA PHE A 42 -0.90 -18.64 5.95
C PHE A 42 -2.26 -18.19 6.50
N TRP A 43 -3.05 -17.47 5.69
CA TRP A 43 -4.30 -16.87 6.16
C TRP A 43 -5.40 -17.88 6.47
N THR A 44 -5.52 -18.93 5.67
CA THR A 44 -6.48 -20.02 5.90
C THR A 44 -5.87 -21.07 6.81
N ASP A 45 -4.77 -21.70 6.38
CA ASP A 45 -4.33 -22.95 7.03
C ASP A 45 -3.67 -22.71 8.39
N LYS A 46 -2.91 -21.62 8.55
CA LYS A 46 -2.23 -21.30 9.81
C LYS A 46 -3.07 -20.40 10.71
N LEU A 47 -3.67 -19.35 10.16
CA LEU A 47 -4.42 -18.37 10.95
C LEU A 47 -5.91 -18.72 11.12
N GLY A 48 -6.48 -19.61 10.31
CA GLY A 48 -7.90 -19.98 10.40
C GLY A 48 -8.86 -18.83 10.12
N MET A 49 -8.45 -17.84 9.32
CA MET A 49 -9.20 -16.59 9.16
C MET A 49 -10.50 -16.78 8.39
N ASN A 50 -10.60 -17.78 7.51
CA ASN A 50 -11.85 -18.12 6.83
C ASN A 50 -12.98 -18.42 7.84
N GLY A 51 -12.70 -19.23 8.87
CA GLY A 51 -13.67 -19.54 9.91
C GLY A 51 -13.99 -18.36 10.83
N VAL A 52 -13.03 -17.45 11.05
CA VAL A 52 -13.26 -16.19 11.77
C VAL A 52 -14.23 -15.29 11.00
N VAL A 53 -14.01 -15.12 9.70
CA VAL A 53 -14.82 -14.25 8.84
C VAL A 53 -16.26 -14.76 8.78
N GLU A 54 -16.46 -16.06 8.48
CA GLU A 54 -17.81 -16.66 8.40
C GLU A 54 -18.64 -16.48 9.67
N LYS A 55 -18.00 -16.55 10.84
CA LYS A 55 -18.71 -16.59 12.13
C LYS A 55 -18.89 -15.22 12.76
N ASN A 56 -17.88 -14.35 12.64
CA ASN A 56 -17.74 -13.20 13.53
C ASN A 56 -17.59 -11.85 12.82
N VAL A 57 -17.52 -11.82 11.49
CA VAL A 57 -17.23 -10.58 10.76
C VAL A 57 -18.38 -10.23 9.82
N ASP A 58 -19.28 -9.38 10.30
CA ASP A 58 -20.28 -8.71 9.45
C ASP A 58 -19.68 -7.51 8.69
N PRO A 59 -20.37 -6.99 7.65
CA PRO A 59 -19.88 -5.85 6.87
C PRO A 59 -19.57 -4.60 7.70
N THR A 60 -20.36 -4.28 8.73
CA THR A 60 -20.07 -3.09 9.55
C THR A 60 -18.81 -3.27 10.41
N THR A 61 -18.57 -4.48 10.91
CA THR A 61 -17.34 -4.83 11.62
C THR A 61 -16.14 -4.77 10.69
N ALA A 62 -16.27 -5.30 9.46
CA ALA A 62 -15.24 -5.22 8.42
C ALA A 62 -14.87 -3.75 8.08
N LEU A 63 -15.87 -2.90 7.85
CA LEU A 63 -15.66 -1.47 7.58
C LEU A 63 -15.00 -0.76 8.77
N LYS A 64 -15.38 -1.11 10.02
CA LYS A 64 -14.81 -0.50 11.24
C LYS A 64 -13.31 -0.79 11.41
N VAL A 65 -12.82 -1.93 10.93
CA VAL A 65 -11.39 -2.24 10.90
C VAL A 65 -10.69 -1.77 9.62
N GLY A 66 -11.38 -0.98 8.79
CA GLY A 66 -10.84 -0.30 7.62
C GLY A 66 -10.81 -1.14 6.34
N LEU A 67 -11.46 -2.32 6.31
CA LEU A 67 -11.71 -3.00 5.04
C LEU A 67 -12.60 -2.14 4.16
N LYS A 68 -12.39 -2.20 2.84
CA LYS A 68 -13.12 -1.39 1.87
C LYS A 68 -13.92 -2.27 0.94
N VAL A 69 -15.05 -1.74 0.46
CA VAL A 69 -15.91 -2.43 -0.50
C VAL A 69 -15.95 -1.65 -1.81
N ASP A 70 -15.58 -2.34 -2.89
CA ASP A 70 -15.68 -1.83 -4.25
C ASP A 70 -17.14 -1.87 -4.72
N ALA A 71 -17.74 -0.69 -4.86
CA ALA A 71 -19.12 -0.55 -5.31
C ALA A 71 -19.32 -0.98 -6.77
N GLU A 72 -18.28 -0.96 -7.60
CA GLU A 72 -18.38 -1.32 -9.02
C GLU A 72 -18.48 -2.85 -9.22
N ALA A 73 -18.10 -3.63 -8.21
CA ALA A 73 -18.28 -5.08 -8.19
C ALA A 73 -19.70 -5.51 -7.74
N LEU A 74 -20.52 -4.57 -7.24
CA LEU A 74 -21.82 -4.88 -6.66
C LEU A 74 -22.96 -4.75 -7.66
N PRO A 75 -23.96 -5.65 -7.64
CA PRO A 75 -25.21 -5.42 -8.34
C PRO A 75 -25.89 -4.11 -7.89
N PRO A 76 -26.47 -3.32 -8.81
CA PRO A 76 -27.14 -2.07 -8.46
C PRO A 76 -28.22 -2.24 -7.38
N GLY A 77 -28.19 -1.37 -6.36
CA GLY A 77 -29.17 -1.35 -5.26
C GLY A 77 -29.09 -2.53 -4.29
N ILE A 78 -28.05 -3.38 -4.36
CA ILE A 78 -27.94 -4.54 -3.46
C ILE A 78 -27.76 -4.14 -2.00
N LEU A 79 -27.03 -3.04 -1.73
CA LEU A 79 -26.72 -2.59 -0.37
C LEU A 79 -27.95 -2.15 0.44
N GLU A 80 -29.04 -1.78 -0.23
CA GLU A 80 -30.32 -1.42 0.40
C GLU A 80 -31.14 -2.64 0.80
N LYS A 81 -30.80 -3.82 0.28
CA LYS A 81 -31.59 -5.06 0.39
C LYS A 81 -30.95 -6.11 1.28
N VAL A 82 -29.69 -5.91 1.68
CA VAL A 82 -28.92 -6.87 2.47
C VAL A 82 -28.79 -6.40 3.92
N ASP A 83 -28.71 -7.36 4.83
CA ASP A 83 -28.41 -7.08 6.23
C ASP A 83 -26.89 -6.92 6.43
N LEU A 84 -26.44 -5.68 6.65
CA LEU A 84 -25.03 -5.37 6.92
C LEU A 84 -24.54 -5.82 8.30
N LYS A 85 -25.41 -6.40 9.14
CA LYS A 85 -25.07 -7.01 10.44
C LYS A 85 -24.98 -8.54 10.38
N SER A 86 -25.16 -9.13 9.20
CA SER A 86 -25.02 -10.56 8.99
C SER A 86 -23.63 -10.93 8.43
N PRO A 87 -22.88 -11.85 9.06
CA PRO A 87 -21.65 -12.41 8.48
C PRO A 87 -21.85 -13.05 7.11
N ALA A 88 -23.05 -13.60 6.83
CA ALA A 88 -23.38 -14.16 5.51
C ALA A 88 -23.30 -13.10 4.40
N THR A 89 -23.57 -11.82 4.72
CA THR A 89 -23.41 -10.71 3.78
C THR A 89 -21.93 -10.49 3.45
N THR A 90 -21.02 -10.63 4.42
CA THR A 90 -19.56 -10.58 4.15
C THR A 90 -19.13 -11.71 3.21
N VAL A 91 -19.63 -12.93 3.43
CA VAL A 91 -19.35 -14.07 2.53
C VAL A 91 -19.85 -13.77 1.11
N ALA A 92 -21.04 -13.20 0.96
CA ALA A 92 -21.58 -12.82 -0.34
C ALA A 92 -20.73 -11.72 -1.03
N LEU A 93 -20.28 -10.71 -0.28
CA LEU A 93 -19.39 -9.67 -0.81
C LEU A 93 -18.04 -10.25 -1.27
N LEU A 94 -17.48 -11.19 -0.51
CA LEU A 94 -16.26 -11.90 -0.89
C LEU A 94 -16.44 -12.76 -2.15
N LYS A 95 -17.57 -13.46 -2.27
CA LYS A 95 -17.93 -14.24 -3.47
C LYS A 95 -18.04 -13.36 -4.73
N LEU A 96 -18.41 -12.10 -4.56
CA LEU A 96 -18.46 -11.09 -5.63
C LEU A 96 -17.11 -10.40 -5.90
N ASN A 97 -16.04 -10.75 -5.17
CA ASN A 97 -14.76 -10.04 -5.19
C ASN A 97 -14.89 -8.53 -4.88
N ALA A 98 -15.86 -8.17 -4.05
CA ALA A 98 -16.17 -6.77 -3.73
C ALA A 98 -15.35 -6.25 -2.55
N VAL A 99 -14.81 -7.11 -1.67
CA VAL A 99 -13.95 -6.65 -0.56
C VAL A 99 -12.54 -6.41 -1.10
N VAL A 100 -12.11 -5.15 -1.10
CA VAL A 100 -10.83 -4.73 -1.68
C VAL A 100 -9.68 -5.41 -0.96
N GLY A 101 -8.87 -6.17 -1.72
CA GLY A 101 -7.66 -6.80 -1.21
C GLY A 101 -7.86 -8.15 -0.51
N LEU A 102 -9.08 -8.67 -0.43
CA LEU A 102 -9.35 -10.04 0.02
C LEU A 102 -9.81 -10.90 -1.15
N GLN A 103 -9.33 -12.14 -1.20
CA GLN A 103 -9.76 -13.13 -2.18
C GLN A 103 -10.23 -14.38 -1.46
N ALA A 104 -11.41 -14.88 -1.84
CA ALA A 104 -12.03 -16.02 -1.21
C ALA A 104 -12.51 -17.04 -2.24
N THR A 105 -12.25 -18.32 -1.96
CA THR A 105 -12.94 -19.42 -2.63
C THR A 105 -14.12 -19.83 -1.77
N VAL A 106 -15.33 -19.66 -2.30
CA VAL A 106 -16.58 -19.97 -1.61
C VAL A 106 -17.26 -21.16 -2.30
N ASP A 107 -17.62 -22.20 -1.54
CA ASP A 107 -18.26 -23.39 -2.06
C ASP A 107 -19.78 -23.19 -2.31
N SER A 108 -20.46 -24.29 -2.67
CA SER A 108 -21.90 -24.29 -2.94
C SER A 108 -22.76 -24.05 -1.70
N ASP A 109 -22.26 -24.40 -0.52
CA ASP A 109 -22.95 -24.24 0.76
C ASP A 109 -22.67 -22.88 1.41
N ASN A 110 -21.93 -22.02 0.70
CA ASN A 110 -21.46 -20.70 1.13
C ASN A 110 -20.46 -20.74 2.29
N HIS A 111 -19.60 -21.75 2.33
CA HIS A 111 -18.40 -21.75 3.17
C HIS A 111 -17.18 -21.23 2.39
N ILE A 112 -16.40 -20.38 3.05
CA ILE A 112 -15.09 -19.91 2.64
C ILE A 112 -14.09 -21.05 2.86
N THR A 113 -13.73 -21.73 1.77
CA THR A 113 -12.75 -22.83 1.78
C THR A 113 -11.31 -22.32 1.74
N ARG A 114 -11.08 -21.18 1.08
CA ARG A 114 -9.78 -20.48 1.02
C ARG A 114 -10.02 -18.98 1.17
N LEU A 115 -9.14 -18.33 1.92
CA LEU A 115 -9.08 -16.88 2.11
C LEU A 115 -7.61 -16.45 2.09
N GLY A 116 -7.32 -15.44 1.28
CA GLY A 116 -6.01 -14.82 1.13
C GLY A 116 -6.12 -13.31 0.97
N ILE A 117 -4.97 -12.63 0.94
CA ILE A 117 -4.89 -11.18 0.81
C ILE A 117 -4.09 -10.78 -0.43
N THR A 118 -4.24 -9.54 -0.89
CA THR A 118 -3.49 -9.00 -2.03
C THR A 118 -2.83 -7.67 -1.67
N CYS A 119 -1.98 -7.15 -2.56
CA CYS A 119 -1.33 -5.84 -2.36
C CYS A 119 -2.35 -4.72 -2.14
N ALA A 120 -3.54 -4.81 -2.76
CA ALA A 120 -4.59 -3.83 -2.67
C ALA A 120 -5.20 -3.69 -1.26
N LEU A 121 -5.02 -4.68 -0.36
CA LEU A 121 -5.55 -4.60 1.00
C LEU A 121 -5.02 -3.34 1.72
N CYS A 122 -3.71 -3.14 1.66
CA CYS A 122 -3.02 -2.01 2.29
C CYS A 122 -2.88 -0.80 1.35
N HIS A 123 -2.72 -1.05 0.04
CA HIS A 123 -2.35 -0.01 -0.93
C HIS A 123 -3.49 0.43 -1.85
N ALA A 124 -4.74 0.14 -1.50
CA ALA A 124 -5.90 0.74 -2.15
C ALA A 124 -6.94 1.17 -1.11
N THR A 125 -7.71 2.20 -1.46
CA THR A 125 -8.91 2.60 -0.72
C THR A 125 -10.07 2.80 -1.69
N VAL A 126 -11.16 3.41 -1.25
CA VAL A 126 -12.29 3.80 -2.10
C VAL A 126 -12.60 5.29 -1.94
N ASP A 127 -13.26 5.86 -2.94
CA ASP A 127 -13.65 7.27 -2.97
C ASP A 127 -14.84 7.64 -2.05
N ASN A 128 -15.42 6.66 -1.36
CA ASN A 128 -16.61 6.80 -0.50
C ASN A 128 -17.85 7.36 -1.23
N SER A 129 -17.93 7.19 -2.55
CA SER A 129 -19.05 7.71 -3.37
C SER A 129 -20.42 7.11 -3.04
N VAL A 130 -20.46 5.96 -2.35
CA VAL A 130 -21.71 5.35 -1.87
C VAL A 130 -21.92 5.66 -0.39
N MET A 131 -20.94 5.33 0.45
CA MET A 131 -20.91 5.65 1.87
C MET A 131 -19.47 5.51 2.41
N PRO A 132 -19.15 5.96 3.64
CA PRO A 132 -17.82 5.75 4.20
C PRO A 132 -17.39 4.27 4.15
N GLY A 133 -16.26 4.00 3.49
CA GLY A 133 -15.72 2.66 3.27
C GLY A 133 -16.25 1.91 2.04
N ILE A 134 -17.20 2.48 1.30
CA ILE A 134 -17.79 1.88 0.09
C ILE A 134 -17.81 2.88 -1.07
N GLY A 135 -17.20 2.53 -2.19
CA GLY A 135 -17.13 3.41 -3.36
C GLY A 135 -16.29 2.82 -4.49
N ARG A 136 -15.85 3.67 -5.42
CA ARG A 136 -14.97 3.25 -6.53
C ARG A 136 -13.56 3.07 -6.01
N ARG A 137 -12.88 2.03 -6.52
CA ARG A 137 -11.53 1.67 -6.09
C ARG A 137 -10.50 2.73 -6.49
N LEU A 138 -9.65 3.07 -5.54
CA LEU A 138 -8.54 4.00 -5.68
C LEU A 138 -7.22 3.26 -5.39
N ASP A 139 -6.61 2.71 -6.44
CA ASP A 139 -5.34 1.98 -6.31
C ASP A 139 -4.15 2.93 -6.10
N GLY A 140 -3.19 2.49 -5.30
CA GLY A 140 -2.00 3.27 -4.93
C GLY A 140 -2.24 4.21 -3.75
N TRP A 141 -3.49 4.44 -3.37
CA TRP A 141 -3.84 5.25 -2.21
C TRP A 141 -3.68 4.40 -0.95
N PRO A 142 -2.96 4.88 0.07
CA PRO A 142 -2.74 4.11 1.28
C PRO A 142 -4.04 3.97 2.07
N ASN A 143 -4.40 2.75 2.47
CA ASN A 143 -5.56 2.53 3.32
C ASN A 143 -5.23 2.95 4.77
N ARG A 144 -5.38 4.25 5.07
CA ARG A 144 -5.07 4.83 6.38
C ARG A 144 -6.05 4.44 7.49
N GLU A 145 -7.14 3.78 7.14
CA GLU A 145 -8.13 3.28 8.10
C GLU A 145 -7.94 1.79 8.42
N LEU A 146 -7.18 1.05 7.58
CA LEU A 146 -6.95 -0.37 7.76
C LEU A 146 -6.21 -0.66 9.07
N ASN A 147 -6.82 -1.42 9.95
CA ASN A 147 -6.17 -1.90 11.16
C ASN A 147 -5.66 -3.33 10.95
N VAL A 148 -4.51 -3.45 10.28
CA VAL A 148 -3.88 -4.74 9.94
C VAL A 148 -3.66 -5.59 11.19
N GLY A 149 -3.16 -4.96 12.26
CA GLY A 149 -2.90 -5.62 13.52
C GLY A 149 -4.17 -6.19 14.16
N ALA A 150 -5.24 -5.40 14.26
CA ALA A 150 -6.52 -5.89 14.79
C ALA A 150 -7.09 -7.04 13.95
N ILE A 151 -6.96 -7.00 12.61
CA ILE A 151 -7.43 -8.07 11.72
C ILE A 151 -6.66 -9.37 12.00
N ILE A 152 -5.33 -9.33 12.02
CA ILE A 152 -4.50 -10.50 12.30
C ILE A 152 -4.79 -11.05 13.71
N ALA A 153 -4.96 -10.15 14.70
CA ALA A 153 -5.24 -10.49 16.09
C ALA A 153 -6.53 -11.31 16.31
N LEU A 154 -7.48 -11.26 15.38
CA LEU A 154 -8.70 -12.09 15.41
C LEU A 154 -8.42 -13.59 15.27
N SER A 155 -7.24 -13.96 14.75
CA SER A 155 -6.88 -15.36 14.58
C SER A 155 -6.85 -16.11 15.93
N PRO A 156 -7.52 -17.28 16.02
CA PRO A 156 -7.45 -18.13 17.20
C PRO A 156 -6.08 -18.81 17.37
N ALA A 157 -5.26 -18.84 16.31
CA ALA A 157 -3.96 -19.50 16.32
C ALA A 157 -2.84 -18.69 16.97
N LEU A 158 -3.09 -17.40 17.26
CA LEU A 158 -2.05 -16.51 17.78
C LEU A 158 -1.88 -16.64 19.30
N PRO A 159 -0.63 -16.77 19.80
CA PRO A 159 -0.33 -16.62 21.22
C PRO A 159 -0.74 -15.24 21.74
N ALA A 160 -1.14 -15.17 23.01
CA ALA A 160 -1.62 -13.93 23.62
C ALA A 160 -0.60 -12.78 23.55
N ALA A 161 0.69 -13.07 23.76
CA ALA A 161 1.75 -12.06 23.67
C ALA A 161 1.89 -11.48 22.26
N THR A 162 1.84 -12.33 21.22
CA THR A 162 1.88 -11.88 19.82
C THR A 162 0.64 -11.09 19.45
N ARG A 163 -0.54 -11.52 19.90
CA ARG A 163 -1.80 -10.81 19.71
C ARG A 163 -1.74 -9.38 20.26
N ALA A 164 -1.23 -9.21 21.49
CA ALA A 164 -1.10 -7.89 22.12
C ALA A 164 -0.20 -6.94 21.32
N VAL A 165 0.86 -7.46 20.67
CA VAL A 165 1.70 -6.63 19.79
C VAL A 165 0.92 -6.17 18.56
N TYR A 166 0.22 -7.07 17.87
CA TYR A 166 -0.60 -6.70 16.72
C TYR A 166 -1.69 -5.67 17.09
N GLU A 167 -2.37 -5.86 18.22
CA GLU A 167 -3.39 -4.92 18.71
C GLU A 167 -2.83 -3.51 19.00
N SER A 168 -1.52 -3.39 19.25
CA SER A 168 -0.87 -2.11 19.52
C SER A 168 -0.62 -1.23 18.29
N TRP A 169 -0.70 -1.78 17.07
CA TRP A 169 -0.32 -1.06 15.85
C TRP A 169 -1.27 0.08 15.50
N GLY A 170 -2.58 -0.16 15.67
CA GLY A 170 -3.63 0.77 15.31
C GLY A 170 -3.86 0.95 13.80
N PRO A 171 -4.87 1.77 13.42
CA PRO A 171 -5.25 1.98 12.03
C PRO A 171 -4.15 2.65 11.18
N GLY A 172 -4.09 2.26 9.90
CA GLY A 172 -3.21 2.86 8.89
C GLY A 172 -1.73 2.57 9.09
N LYS A 173 -1.40 1.64 10.00
CA LYS A 173 -0.03 1.29 10.35
C LYS A 173 0.29 -0.19 10.18
N TYR A 174 1.55 -0.47 9.89
CA TYR A 174 2.09 -1.81 9.72
C TYR A 174 3.57 -1.83 10.08
N ASP A 175 4.02 -2.86 10.81
CA ASP A 175 5.45 -3.09 11.01
C ASP A 175 5.94 -4.16 10.03
N PRO A 176 6.72 -3.78 9.00
CA PRO A 176 7.16 -4.72 7.98
C PRO A 176 8.31 -5.63 8.41
N ARG A 177 8.78 -5.55 9.66
CA ARG A 177 9.91 -6.33 10.16
C ARG A 177 9.58 -7.14 11.42
N PHE A 178 8.39 -6.97 12.00
CA PHE A 178 8.01 -7.63 13.26
C PHE A 178 8.13 -9.16 13.20
N ASN A 179 7.71 -9.79 12.11
CA ASN A 179 7.83 -11.23 11.90
C ASN A 179 9.27 -11.72 11.65
N VAL A 180 10.22 -10.81 11.43
CA VAL A 180 11.64 -11.11 11.21
C VAL A 180 12.45 -10.95 12.49
N ASP A 181 12.31 -9.82 13.18
CA ASP A 181 13.17 -9.47 14.32
C ASP A 181 12.44 -9.36 15.67
N GLY A 182 11.11 -9.48 15.68
CA GLY A 182 10.28 -9.39 16.89
C GLY A 182 10.15 -7.98 17.49
N GLN A 183 10.73 -6.95 16.87
CA GLN A 183 10.63 -5.56 17.33
C GLN A 183 9.34 -4.90 16.82
N ASN A 184 8.85 -3.90 17.57
CA ASN A 184 7.56 -3.25 17.32
C ASN A 184 7.72 -1.75 17.05
N THR A 185 7.82 -1.36 15.78
CA THR A 185 7.84 0.03 15.30
C THR A 185 6.87 0.16 14.10
N PRO A 186 5.55 0.13 14.34
CA PRO A 186 4.55 0.16 13.26
C PRO A 186 4.56 1.52 12.57
N LEU A 187 4.69 1.48 11.24
CA LEU A 187 4.83 2.66 10.39
C LEU A 187 3.56 2.97 9.64
N ALA A 188 3.39 4.24 9.29
CA ALA A 188 2.30 4.70 8.47
C ALA A 188 2.37 4.08 7.05
N ILE A 189 1.34 3.34 6.62
CA ILE A 189 1.29 2.69 5.29
C ILE A 189 1.53 3.73 4.18
N PRO A 190 2.61 3.62 3.38
CA PRO A 190 2.96 4.63 2.40
C PRO A 190 2.05 4.59 1.15
N PRO A 191 1.89 5.72 0.45
CA PRO A 191 1.28 5.71 -0.87
C PRO A 191 2.13 4.88 -1.85
N ALA A 192 1.46 4.14 -2.74
CA ALA A 192 2.08 3.38 -3.81
C ALA A 192 1.88 4.00 -5.21
N TYR A 193 1.31 5.21 -5.28
CA TYR A 193 1.27 6.02 -6.50
C TYR A 193 2.50 6.93 -6.61
N GLY A 194 2.70 7.51 -7.80
CA GLY A 194 3.67 8.59 -8.02
C GLY A 194 5.12 8.15 -7.80
N LEU A 195 5.37 6.84 -7.81
CA LEU A 195 6.67 6.22 -7.60
C LEU A 195 7.55 6.21 -8.85
N ALA A 196 6.97 6.48 -10.02
CA ALA A 196 7.75 6.64 -11.24
C ALA A 196 8.88 7.66 -11.03
N GLN A 197 10.08 7.30 -11.49
CA GLN A 197 11.28 8.15 -11.41
C GLN A 197 11.77 8.40 -9.97
N VAL A 198 11.34 7.60 -9.00
CA VAL A 198 11.92 7.52 -7.66
C VAL A 198 12.75 6.25 -7.61
N LYS A 199 14.05 6.37 -7.33
CA LYS A 199 14.91 5.24 -7.01
C LYS A 199 14.56 4.73 -5.62
N ASN A 200 14.60 3.41 -5.40
CA ASN A 200 14.42 2.75 -4.09
C ASN A 200 13.26 3.34 -3.25
N GLU A 201 12.05 2.89 -3.56
CA GLU A 201 10.81 3.62 -3.34
C GLU A 201 10.28 3.59 -1.89
N THR A 202 10.85 2.82 -0.97
CA THR A 202 10.39 2.75 0.44
C THR A 202 11.06 3.82 1.31
N TYR A 203 10.52 4.12 2.50
CA TYR A 203 11.02 5.20 3.36
C TYR A 203 12.53 5.11 3.65
N THR A 204 13.09 3.90 3.74
CA THR A 204 14.50 3.66 4.03
C THR A 204 15.35 3.36 2.78
N ALA A 205 14.74 3.44 1.59
CA ALA A 205 15.39 3.19 0.31
C ALA A 205 16.15 1.85 0.22
N GLU A 206 15.66 0.83 0.94
CA GLU A 206 16.26 -0.49 0.97
C GLU A 206 15.86 -1.30 -0.28
N GLY A 207 16.37 -0.89 -1.45
CA GLY A 207 16.12 -1.54 -2.72
C GLY A 207 14.86 -1.06 -3.47
N PRO A 208 14.68 -1.52 -4.72
CA PRO A 208 13.58 -1.11 -5.58
C PRO A 208 12.23 -1.72 -5.13
N ILE A 209 11.11 -1.19 -5.62
CA ILE A 209 9.77 -1.69 -5.26
C ILE A 209 9.60 -3.18 -5.60
N SER A 210 10.28 -3.70 -6.63
CA SER A 210 10.24 -5.14 -6.95
C SER A 210 10.90 -6.02 -5.88
N TYR A 211 11.95 -5.53 -5.21
CA TYR A 211 12.51 -6.19 -4.02
C TYR A 211 11.47 -6.22 -2.90
N TRP A 212 10.80 -5.09 -2.63
CA TRP A 212 9.78 -5.00 -1.59
C TRP A 212 8.52 -5.79 -1.90
N ASN A 213 8.10 -5.87 -3.15
CA ASN A 213 7.01 -6.74 -3.58
C ASN A 213 7.33 -8.20 -3.28
N ALA A 214 8.54 -8.66 -3.61
CA ALA A 214 8.98 -10.02 -3.29
C ALA A 214 9.08 -10.25 -1.78
N TYR A 215 9.69 -9.32 -1.06
CA TYR A 215 9.82 -9.37 0.39
C TYR A 215 8.46 -9.49 1.08
N VAL A 216 7.52 -8.59 0.75
CA VAL A 216 6.19 -8.54 1.35
C VAL A 216 5.37 -9.76 0.95
N ALA A 217 5.32 -10.11 -0.33
CA ALA A 217 4.55 -11.27 -0.78
C ALA A 217 5.02 -12.57 -0.12
N VAL A 218 6.34 -12.81 -0.05
CA VAL A 218 6.89 -14.07 0.48
C VAL A 218 6.92 -14.09 2.00
N THR A 219 7.45 -13.04 2.64
CA THR A 219 7.73 -13.09 4.08
C THR A 219 6.57 -12.59 4.93
N GLN A 220 5.77 -11.65 4.43
CA GLN A 220 4.74 -10.95 5.21
C GLN A 220 3.35 -11.51 4.94
N MET A 221 2.96 -11.57 3.66
CA MET A 221 1.65 -12.11 3.25
C MET A 221 1.60 -13.62 3.45
N GLY A 222 2.74 -14.31 3.30
CA GLY A 222 2.83 -15.77 3.40
C GLY A 222 2.67 -16.48 2.05
N GLY A 223 2.90 -15.76 0.94
CA GLY A 223 2.82 -16.28 -0.42
C GLY A 223 3.89 -17.34 -0.73
N GLN A 224 3.59 -18.15 -1.74
CA GLN A 224 4.43 -19.22 -2.26
C GLN A 224 5.44 -18.64 -3.25
N GLY A 225 6.59 -18.20 -2.77
CA GLY A 225 7.64 -17.66 -3.63
C GLY A 225 9.04 -17.78 -3.06
N ASN A 226 10.02 -17.31 -3.82
CA ASN A 226 11.42 -17.30 -3.40
C ASN A 226 11.85 -15.89 -2.99
N PHE A 227 12.50 -15.77 -1.84
CA PHE A 227 13.12 -14.52 -1.42
C PHE A 227 14.38 -14.81 -0.60
N SER A 228 15.45 -14.05 -0.85
CA SER A 228 16.69 -14.17 -0.08
C SER A 228 17.29 -12.79 0.17
N ASP A 229 17.63 -12.52 1.42
CA ASP A 229 18.43 -11.38 1.82
C ASP A 229 19.37 -11.77 2.98
N PRO A 230 20.64 -12.08 2.68
CA PRO A 230 21.62 -12.44 3.70
C PRO A 230 21.84 -11.35 4.77
N ARG A 231 21.59 -10.07 4.45
CA ARG A 231 21.74 -8.96 5.40
C ARG A 231 20.71 -9.03 6.52
N LEU A 232 19.56 -9.66 6.24
CA LEU A 232 18.46 -9.87 7.17
C LEU A 232 18.39 -11.32 7.66
N GLY A 233 19.29 -12.20 7.21
CA GLY A 233 19.27 -13.63 7.55
C GLY A 233 18.08 -14.40 6.94
N ILE A 234 17.51 -13.92 5.83
CA ILE A 234 16.32 -14.52 5.21
C ILE A 234 16.74 -15.35 4.00
N ASP A 235 16.30 -16.61 3.95
CA ASP A 235 16.34 -17.45 2.76
C ASP A 235 15.10 -18.36 2.72
N VAL A 236 14.10 -17.93 1.94
CA VAL A 236 12.84 -18.66 1.74
C VAL A 236 12.84 -19.21 0.31
N LYS A 237 12.61 -20.52 0.19
CA LYS A 237 12.46 -21.21 -1.09
C LYS A 237 11.11 -21.90 -1.17
N HIS A 238 10.44 -21.76 -2.31
CA HIS A 238 9.20 -22.43 -2.62
C HIS A 238 9.21 -22.99 -4.05
N SER A 239 8.54 -24.12 -4.25
CA SER A 239 8.35 -24.74 -5.57
C SER A 239 6.90 -25.21 -5.69
N PRO A 240 6.10 -24.65 -6.62
CA PRO A 240 6.46 -23.60 -7.58
C PRO A 240 6.68 -22.22 -6.92
N ASP A 241 7.37 -21.34 -7.62
CA ASP A 241 7.50 -19.91 -7.28
C ASP A 241 6.42 -19.10 -7.98
N LEU A 242 5.43 -18.65 -7.22
CA LEU A 242 4.29 -17.89 -7.71
C LEU A 242 4.52 -16.38 -7.67
N VAL A 243 5.64 -15.89 -7.12
CA VAL A 243 5.93 -14.47 -6.90
C VAL A 243 6.89 -13.93 -7.96
N SER A 244 8.07 -14.53 -8.13
CA SER A 244 9.14 -13.97 -8.96
C SER A 244 8.72 -13.67 -10.41
N PRO A 245 7.96 -14.55 -11.11
CA PRO A 245 7.53 -14.28 -12.48
C PRO A 245 6.62 -13.05 -12.64
N LYS A 246 5.96 -12.61 -11.56
CA LYS A 246 4.95 -11.54 -11.55
C LYS A 246 5.51 -10.15 -11.24
N LEU A 247 6.75 -10.08 -10.72
CA LEU A 247 7.35 -8.84 -10.21
C LEU A 247 7.50 -7.74 -11.27
N ALA A 248 7.79 -8.11 -12.52
CA ALA A 248 7.96 -7.15 -13.61
C ALA A 248 6.63 -6.44 -13.94
N ALA A 249 5.54 -7.19 -14.09
CA ALA A 249 4.21 -6.66 -14.33
C ALA A 249 3.73 -5.80 -13.16
N LEU A 250 3.88 -6.30 -11.92
CA LEU A 250 3.50 -5.55 -10.72
C LEU A 250 4.25 -4.21 -10.60
N ARG A 251 5.56 -4.20 -10.84
CA ARG A 251 6.36 -2.96 -10.87
C ARG A 251 5.89 -2.00 -11.95
N ALA A 252 5.63 -2.51 -13.17
CA ALA A 252 5.13 -1.69 -14.28
C ALA A 252 3.80 -1.00 -13.90
N TYR A 253 2.88 -1.73 -13.28
CA TYR A 253 1.62 -1.17 -12.80
C TYR A 253 1.84 -0.12 -11.70
N GLN A 254 2.60 -0.42 -10.66
CA GLN A 254 2.87 0.53 -9.57
C GLN A 254 3.52 1.83 -10.08
N HIS A 255 4.41 1.74 -11.06
CA HIS A 255 5.02 2.92 -11.71
C HIS A 255 4.04 3.67 -12.61
N SER A 256 2.97 3.03 -13.09
CA SER A 256 1.94 3.69 -13.89
C SER A 256 0.94 4.51 -13.05
N LEU A 257 0.86 4.26 -11.73
CA LEU A 257 -0.11 4.90 -10.84
C LEU A 257 0.18 6.41 -10.68
N PRO A 258 -0.71 7.31 -11.14
CA PRO A 258 -0.48 8.74 -11.06
C PRO A 258 -0.70 9.26 -9.64
N ALA A 259 0.06 10.29 -9.26
CA ALA A 259 -0.23 11.02 -8.03
C ALA A 259 -1.53 11.82 -8.19
N PRO A 260 -2.46 11.78 -7.22
CA PRO A 260 -3.74 12.45 -7.37
C PRO A 260 -3.62 13.97 -7.28
N PRO A 261 -4.31 14.71 -8.17
CA PRO A 261 -4.30 16.17 -8.11
C PRO A 261 -5.06 16.66 -6.87
N PRO A 262 -4.72 17.85 -6.33
CA PRO A 262 -5.53 18.48 -5.31
C PRO A 262 -6.97 18.72 -5.81
N PRO A 263 -8.01 18.63 -4.96
CA PRO A 263 -9.37 18.89 -5.37
C PRO A 263 -9.52 20.30 -5.94
N ALA A 264 -10.40 20.47 -6.94
CA ALA A 264 -10.65 21.79 -7.52
C ALA A 264 -11.08 22.80 -6.45
N GLY A 265 -10.46 23.98 -6.44
CA GLY A 265 -10.76 25.03 -5.46
C GLY A 265 -10.23 24.79 -4.04
N SER A 266 -9.46 23.72 -3.79
CA SER A 266 -8.91 23.40 -2.46
C SER A 266 -7.72 24.27 -2.02
N PHE A 267 -7.17 25.09 -2.92
CA PHE A 267 -6.04 25.96 -2.62
C PHE A 267 -6.09 27.27 -3.43
N ASP A 268 -5.46 28.33 -2.91
CA ASP A 268 -5.25 29.59 -3.60
C ASP A 268 -4.03 29.49 -4.52
N ALA A 269 -4.24 29.63 -5.83
CA ALA A 269 -3.19 29.50 -6.83
C ALA A 269 -2.10 30.59 -6.72
N ALA A 270 -2.47 31.83 -6.37
CA ALA A 270 -1.52 32.92 -6.19
C ALA A 270 -0.67 32.72 -4.93
N ALA A 271 -1.28 32.20 -3.84
CA ALA A 271 -0.58 31.82 -2.63
C ALA A 271 0.37 30.64 -2.88
N ALA A 272 -0.05 29.63 -3.64
CA ALA A 272 0.79 28.50 -4.01
C ALA A 272 2.01 28.94 -4.84
N ALA A 273 1.84 29.90 -5.76
CA ALA A 273 2.96 30.47 -6.52
C ALA A 273 3.98 31.19 -5.61
N ARG A 274 3.51 31.95 -4.61
CA ARG A 274 4.41 32.56 -3.60
C ARG A 274 5.09 31.50 -2.73
N GLY A 275 4.35 30.47 -2.33
CA GLY A 275 4.86 29.33 -1.58
C GLY A 275 5.95 28.57 -2.33
N ARG A 276 5.84 28.46 -3.66
CA ARG A 276 6.86 27.83 -4.50
C ARG A 276 8.22 28.54 -4.41
N VAL A 277 8.23 29.88 -4.38
CA VAL A 277 9.47 30.66 -4.22
C VAL A 277 10.13 30.39 -2.88
N LEU A 278 9.35 30.24 -1.80
CA LEU A 278 9.89 29.86 -0.49
C LEU A 278 10.43 28.43 -0.53
N PHE A 279 9.66 27.50 -1.09
CA PHE A 279 10.02 26.09 -1.18
C PHE A 279 11.35 25.87 -1.91
N ASP A 280 11.55 26.54 -3.06
CA ASP A 280 12.79 26.46 -3.85
C ASP A 280 13.99 27.11 -3.13
N ARG A 281 13.78 27.88 -2.07
CA ARG A 281 14.85 28.45 -1.25
C ARG A 281 15.18 27.63 -0.02
N THR A 282 14.20 26.93 0.56
CA THR A 282 14.34 26.30 1.89
C THR A 282 14.20 24.79 1.91
N CYS A 283 13.47 24.21 0.95
CA CYS A 283 13.08 22.79 0.99
C CYS A 283 13.78 21.98 -0.12
N SER A 284 14.16 22.64 -1.21
CA SER A 284 14.73 22.01 -2.40
C SER A 284 16.18 21.58 -2.26
N SER A 285 16.80 21.68 -1.08
CA SER A 285 18.10 21.03 -0.80
C SER A 285 17.96 19.51 -0.74
N CYS A 286 16.80 19.01 -0.26
CA CYS A 286 16.48 17.59 -0.20
C CYS A 286 15.37 17.23 -1.20
N HIS A 287 14.30 18.04 -1.28
CA HIS A 287 13.17 17.82 -2.19
C HIS A 287 13.46 18.36 -3.59
N VAL A 288 14.47 17.80 -4.25
CA VAL A 288 15.07 18.38 -5.46
C VAL A 288 14.22 18.18 -6.72
N GLY A 289 14.21 19.22 -7.57
CA GLY A 289 13.79 19.15 -8.97
C GLY A 289 12.37 18.60 -9.23
N GLY A 290 12.17 18.04 -10.42
CA GLY A 290 10.89 17.45 -10.83
C GLY A 290 10.62 16.05 -10.27
N THR A 291 11.62 15.41 -9.65
CA THR A 291 11.47 14.09 -9.00
C THR A 291 10.96 14.24 -7.56
N GLY A 292 11.36 15.32 -6.88
CA GLY A 292 10.97 15.66 -5.51
C GLY A 292 11.82 14.96 -4.44
N THR A 293 12.99 14.43 -4.82
CA THR A 293 13.86 13.63 -3.96
C THR A 293 15.29 13.57 -4.49
N ASP A 294 16.25 13.77 -3.60
CA ASP A 294 17.70 13.65 -3.81
C ASP A 294 18.22 12.21 -3.68
N ASN A 295 17.36 11.28 -3.23
CA ASN A 295 17.64 9.84 -3.23
C ASN A 295 17.99 9.28 -4.61
N ASN A 296 17.52 9.92 -5.68
CA ASN A 296 17.91 9.55 -7.04
C ASN A 296 19.41 9.72 -7.29
N SER A 297 20.06 10.64 -6.57
CA SER A 297 21.51 10.85 -6.56
C SER A 297 22.22 10.00 -5.50
N GLY A 298 21.49 9.17 -4.75
CA GLY A 298 22.01 8.29 -3.71
C GLY A 298 22.10 8.93 -2.32
N THR A 299 21.53 10.12 -2.11
CA THR A 299 21.51 10.77 -0.80
C THR A 299 20.45 10.13 0.10
N LEU A 300 20.86 9.75 1.30
CA LEU A 300 19.98 9.34 2.41
C LEU A 300 20.35 10.17 3.63
N HIS A 301 19.36 10.41 4.49
CA HIS A 301 19.48 11.26 5.65
C HIS A 301 19.39 10.44 6.93
N SER A 302 20.24 10.78 7.89
CA SER A 302 20.15 10.17 9.21
C SER A 302 18.87 10.65 9.93
N PRO A 303 18.31 9.84 10.86
CA PRO A 303 17.17 10.30 11.65
C PRO A 303 17.48 11.57 12.46
N ALA A 304 18.71 11.67 12.98
CA ALA A 304 19.18 12.84 13.74
C ALA A 304 19.25 14.13 12.91
N GLU A 305 19.64 14.02 11.63
CA GLU A 305 19.68 15.14 10.69
C GLU A 305 18.28 15.71 10.40
N THR A 306 17.28 14.84 10.32
CA THR A 306 15.91 15.20 9.95
C THR A 306 14.98 15.40 11.14
N GLY A 307 15.44 15.07 12.36
CA GLY A 307 14.67 15.17 13.59
C GLY A 307 13.53 14.15 13.72
N VAL A 308 13.56 13.08 12.92
CA VAL A 308 12.54 12.03 12.89
C VAL A 308 12.94 10.84 13.77
N ASP A 309 11.96 10.02 14.14
CA ASP A 309 12.22 8.77 14.86
C ASP A 309 13.15 7.86 14.04
N GLY A 310 14.19 7.31 14.68
CA GLY A 310 15.19 6.46 14.05
C GLY A 310 15.02 4.97 14.33
N ALA A 311 14.02 4.56 15.12
CA ALA A 311 13.89 3.19 15.60
C ALA A 311 13.69 2.20 14.45
N TYR A 312 12.87 2.58 13.46
CA TYR A 312 12.70 1.74 12.28
C TYR A 312 13.93 1.73 11.38
N ALA A 313 14.51 2.90 11.06
CA ALA A 313 15.71 2.97 10.22
C ALA A 313 16.83 2.08 10.79
N ALA A 314 17.04 2.07 12.11
CA ALA A 314 18.06 1.25 12.77
C ALA A 314 17.94 -0.26 12.47
N ARG A 315 16.74 -0.75 12.13
CA ARG A 315 16.45 -2.14 11.76
C ARG A 315 16.73 -2.45 10.29
N THR A 316 16.98 -1.44 9.46
CA THR A 316 17.22 -1.57 8.02
C THR A 316 18.71 -1.59 7.67
N ALA A 317 19.05 -2.12 6.50
CA ALA A 317 20.42 -2.19 6.00
C ALA A 317 21.02 -0.79 5.75
N THR A 318 20.19 0.21 5.46
CA THR A 318 20.65 1.59 5.17
C THR A 318 20.78 2.45 6.43
N LYS A 319 20.05 2.13 7.51
CA LYS A 319 20.03 2.91 8.77
C LYS A 319 19.69 4.40 8.59
N ALA A 320 19.01 4.73 7.51
CA ALA A 320 18.72 6.09 7.08
C ALA A 320 17.37 6.16 6.36
N TYR A 321 16.87 7.37 6.16
CA TYR A 321 15.65 7.65 5.41
C TYR A 321 15.97 8.35 4.10
N ARG A 322 15.19 8.06 3.06
CA ARG A 322 15.20 8.89 1.86
C ARG A 322 14.35 10.13 2.04
N THR A 323 14.67 11.17 1.30
CA THR A 323 13.72 12.27 1.09
C THR A 323 12.48 11.75 0.38
N THR A 324 11.32 11.87 1.01
CA THR A 324 10.06 11.42 0.38
C THR A 324 9.50 12.50 -0.56
N PRO A 325 9.20 12.18 -1.85
CA PRO A 325 8.52 13.12 -2.71
C PRO A 325 7.19 13.57 -2.10
N LEU A 326 6.93 14.87 -2.10
CA LEU A 326 5.72 15.47 -1.52
C LEU A 326 4.51 15.39 -2.48
N ARG A 327 4.52 14.43 -3.40
CA ARG A 327 3.47 14.25 -4.41
C ARG A 327 2.15 13.92 -3.71
N ALA A 328 1.15 14.77 -3.92
CA ALA A 328 -0.16 14.64 -3.29
C ALA A 328 -0.14 14.60 -1.74
N LEU A 329 0.82 15.30 -1.10
CA LEU A 329 0.92 15.38 0.36
C LEU A 329 -0.37 15.85 1.06
N TRP A 330 -1.24 16.57 0.34
CA TRP A 330 -2.50 17.11 0.83
C TRP A 330 -3.50 16.04 1.32
N GLN A 331 -3.39 14.78 0.89
CA GLN A 331 -4.44 13.78 1.10
C GLN A 331 -4.13 12.66 2.10
N HIS A 332 -2.87 12.47 2.51
CA HIS A 332 -2.48 11.27 3.27
C HIS A 332 -1.79 11.52 4.63
N PRO A 333 -2.31 12.42 5.50
CA PRO A 333 -1.88 12.44 6.89
C PRO A 333 -2.20 11.11 7.61
N PRO A 334 -1.53 10.78 8.72
CA PRO A 334 -0.40 11.51 9.30
C PRO A 334 0.86 11.40 8.42
N TYR A 335 1.80 12.33 8.63
CA TYR A 335 3.06 12.40 7.91
C TYR A 335 4.19 11.68 8.66
N PHE A 336 5.29 11.47 7.95
CA PHE A 336 6.43 10.64 8.35
C PHE A 336 6.11 9.14 8.41
N HIS A 337 7.16 8.34 8.60
CA HIS A 337 7.11 6.89 8.76
C HIS A 337 6.59 6.53 10.15
#